data_AF-A0A5E6N307-F1
#
_entry.id   AF-A0A5E6N307-F1
#
_cell.length_a   1.000
_cell.length_b   1.000
_cell.length_c   1.000
_cell.angle_alpha   90.00
_cell.angle_beta   90.00
_cell.angle_gamma   90.00
#
_symmetry.space_group_name_H-M   'P 1'
#
loop_
_entity.id
_entity.type
_entity.pdbx_description
1 polymer ?
#
loop_
_entity_poly.entity_id
_entity_poly.type
_entity_poly.pdbx_seq_one_letter_code
_entity_poly.pdbx_strand_id
1 'polypeptide(L)'
;MGNAYAVNQEVNTANVNVATNGFLNISSVQDSKSVQMKSSAKGLFSSSVSATTKATTTNIASNLTANNLTIETTKEDINITGSNIDAQQQLSLNSAKDINIKAGYNGSLNESYHKTSSFSLGGLVGIGPLYTSTEDLEGRIKKNRR
;
A
#
# COMPACT_ATOMS: atom_id res chain seq x y z
N MET A 1 -19.45 -6.35 9.44
CA MET A 1 -18.27 -5.85 10.18
C MET A 1 -17.36 -7.03 10.42
N GLY A 2 -16.26 -7.13 9.67
CA GLY A 2 -15.34 -8.25 9.79
C GLY A 2 -14.17 -8.03 8.84
N ASN A 3 -13.23 -7.18 9.25
CA ASN A 3 -11.95 -7.07 8.56
C ASN A 3 -11.10 -8.25 9.05
N ALA A 4 -10.88 -9.24 8.20
CA ALA A 4 -9.85 -10.24 8.44
C ALA A 4 -8.50 -9.57 8.16
N TYR A 5 -7.80 -9.19 9.23
CA TYR A 5 -6.44 -8.69 9.11
C TYR A 5 -5.52 -9.88 8.81
N ALA A 6 -4.61 -9.72 7.86
CA ALA A 6 -3.51 -10.67 7.71
C ALA A 6 -2.70 -10.63 9.01
N VAL A 7 -2.74 -11.72 9.78
CA VAL A 7 -2.04 -11.81 11.06
C VAL A 7 -0.62 -12.27 10.78
N ASN A 8 0.35 -11.52 11.29
CA ASN A 8 1.74 -11.95 11.34
C ASN A 8 1.88 -13.12 12.31
N GLN A 9 2.61 -14.16 11.91
CA GLN A 9 2.80 -15.33 12.75
C GLN A 9 4.01 -15.11 13.65
N GLU A 10 3.81 -15.24 14.96
CA GLU A 10 4.89 -15.23 15.96
C GLU A 10 5.01 -16.63 16.57
N VAL A 11 6.17 -17.24 16.36
CA VAL A 11 6.51 -18.55 16.91
C VAL A 11 7.72 -18.36 17.80
N ASN A 12 7.55 -18.62 19.09
CA ASN A 12 8.61 -18.58 20.09
C ASN A 12 8.58 -19.90 20.87
N THR A 13 9.47 -20.83 20.52
CA THR A 13 9.52 -22.16 21.12
C THR A 13 10.97 -22.60 21.31
N ALA A 14 11.21 -23.61 22.17
CA ALA A 14 12.57 -24.11 22.36
C ALA A 14 13.16 -24.69 21.06
N ASN A 15 12.38 -25.46 20.31
CA ASN A 15 12.81 -26.06 19.06
C ASN A 15 11.71 -25.91 18.00
N VAL A 16 12.12 -25.61 16.78
CA VAL A 16 11.27 -25.63 15.59
C VAL A 16 11.92 -26.56 14.57
N ASN A 17 11.15 -27.53 14.08
CA ASN A 17 11.54 -28.38 12.98
C ASN A 17 10.44 -28.35 11.90
N VAL A 18 10.78 -27.89 10.70
CA VAL A 18 9.87 -27.80 9.56
C VAL A 18 10.48 -28.59 8.40
N ALA A 19 9.77 -29.61 7.93
CA ALA A 19 10.17 -30.38 6.77
C ALA A 19 9.04 -30.39 5.74
N THR A 20 9.35 -30.05 4.49
CA THR A 20 8.39 -30.03 3.38
C THR A 20 9.01 -30.58 2.09
N ASN A 21 8.15 -31.05 1.18
CA ASN A 21 8.57 -31.50 -0.15
C ASN A 21 8.46 -30.40 -1.21
N GLY A 22 7.82 -29.29 -0.90
CA GLY A 22 7.60 -28.17 -1.83
C GLY A 22 8.22 -26.88 -1.30
N PHE A 23 7.84 -25.76 -1.90
CA PHE A 23 8.31 -24.45 -1.46
C PHE A 23 7.93 -24.20 -0.02
N LEU A 24 8.87 -23.68 0.76
CA LEU A 24 8.58 -23.12 2.07
C LEU A 24 8.66 -21.60 2.01
N ASN A 25 7.60 -20.90 2.41
CA ASN A 25 7.55 -19.44 2.41
C ASN A 25 7.37 -18.91 3.83
N ILE A 26 8.30 -18.08 4.29
CA ILE A 26 8.25 -17.34 5.55
C ILE A 26 8.15 -15.86 5.22
N SER A 27 6.93 -15.36 5.11
CA SER A 27 6.64 -14.03 4.59
C SER A 27 6.04 -13.12 5.65
N SER A 28 6.36 -11.84 5.54
CA SER A 28 5.68 -10.76 6.23
C SER A 28 4.25 -10.58 5.74
N VAL A 29 3.50 -9.80 6.48
CA VAL A 29 2.21 -9.24 6.05
C VAL A 29 2.38 -7.75 5.77
N GLN A 30 1.50 -7.17 4.96
CA GLN A 30 1.50 -5.75 4.67
C GLN A 30 0.23 -5.11 5.22
N ASP A 31 0.38 -4.11 6.07
CA ASP A 31 -0.74 -3.26 6.50
C ASP A 31 -0.81 -2.03 5.61
N SER A 32 -2.01 -1.66 5.17
CA SER A 32 -2.21 -0.55 4.24
C SER A 32 -3.31 0.37 4.74
N LYS A 33 -3.01 1.67 4.76
CA LYS A 33 -3.94 2.73 5.16
C LYS A 33 -4.07 3.75 4.05
N SER A 34 -5.29 4.10 3.69
CA SER A 34 -5.58 5.17 2.72
C SER A 34 -6.54 6.19 3.33
N VAL A 35 -6.18 7.46 3.22
CA VAL A 35 -6.98 8.60 3.67
C VAL A 35 -7.23 9.51 2.47
N GLN A 36 -8.50 9.78 2.18
CA GLN A 36 -8.90 10.74 1.16
C GLN A 36 -9.54 11.95 1.83
N MET A 37 -8.98 13.13 1.57
CA MET A 37 -9.51 14.41 2.02
C MET A 37 -10.05 15.15 0.80
N LYS A 38 -11.33 15.55 0.84
CA LYS A 38 -11.93 16.38 -0.19
C LYS A 38 -12.42 17.67 0.48
N SER A 39 -12.01 18.81 -0.03
CA SER A 39 -12.50 20.12 0.39
C SER A 39 -13.00 20.90 -0.82
N SER A 40 -14.04 21.70 -0.58
CA SER A 40 -14.57 22.60 -1.60
C SER A 40 -14.87 23.94 -0.99
N ALA A 41 -14.44 25.01 -1.67
CA ALA A 41 -14.69 26.38 -1.27
C ALA A 41 -15.49 27.07 -2.37
N LYS A 42 -16.54 27.79 -1.99
CA LYS A 42 -17.32 28.65 -2.90
C LYS A 42 -17.26 30.08 -2.39
N GLY A 43 -16.71 30.97 -3.20
CA GLY A 43 -16.75 32.42 -3.02
C GLY A 43 -17.77 33.06 -3.96
N LEU A 44 -18.02 34.36 -3.76
CA LEU A 44 -19.04 35.15 -4.48
C LEU A 44 -18.93 35.07 -6.01
N PHE A 45 -17.73 34.83 -6.56
CA PHE A 45 -17.48 34.70 -8.00
C PHE A 45 -16.50 33.56 -8.34
N SER A 46 -16.19 32.65 -7.41
CA SER A 46 -15.22 31.57 -7.62
C SER A 46 -15.61 30.29 -6.88
N SER A 47 -15.13 29.16 -7.39
CA SER A 47 -15.20 27.88 -6.71
C SER A 47 -13.87 27.13 -6.84
N SER A 48 -13.51 26.39 -5.81
CA SER A 48 -12.36 25.50 -5.82
C SER A 48 -12.70 24.17 -5.19
N VAL A 49 -12.12 23.11 -5.74
CA VAL A 49 -12.17 21.76 -5.20
C VAL A 49 -10.74 21.27 -5.06
N SER A 50 -10.41 20.77 -3.88
CA SER A 50 -9.17 20.07 -3.61
C SER A 50 -9.49 18.64 -3.19
N ALA A 51 -8.79 17.67 -3.75
CA ALA A 51 -8.79 16.30 -3.27
C ALA A 51 -7.36 15.87 -3.01
N THR A 52 -7.10 15.24 -1.86
CA THR A 52 -5.79 14.68 -1.54
C THR A 52 -5.98 13.25 -1.06
N THR A 53 -5.28 12.32 -1.69
CA THR A 53 -5.27 10.91 -1.33
C THR A 53 -3.88 10.57 -0.83
N LYS A 54 -3.80 10.14 0.42
CA LYS A 54 -2.57 9.67 1.03
C LYS A 54 -2.74 8.21 1.38
N ALA A 55 -1.93 7.35 0.78
CA ALA A 55 -1.89 5.93 1.08
C ALA A 55 -0.51 5.54 1.60
N THR A 56 -0.47 4.68 2.61
CA THR A 56 0.76 4.13 3.17
C THR A 56 0.62 2.64 3.30
N THR A 57 1.69 1.92 2.99
CA THR A 57 1.80 0.49 3.19
C THR A 57 3.02 0.23 4.05
N THR A 58 2.87 -0.60 5.08
CA THR A 58 3.94 -0.94 6.01
C THR A 58 4.11 -2.44 6.07
N ASN A 59 5.34 -2.90 5.90
CA ASN A 59 5.72 -4.28 6.13
C ASN A 59 5.68 -4.61 7.61
N ILE A 60 4.94 -5.65 7.98
CA ILE A 60 4.89 -6.23 9.32
C ILE A 60 5.53 -7.61 9.24
N ALA A 61 6.72 -7.75 9.80
CA ALA A 61 7.49 -8.98 9.79
C ALA A 61 6.76 -10.12 10.53
N SER A 62 6.84 -11.34 9.99
CA SER A 62 6.60 -12.55 10.79
C SER A 62 7.87 -12.87 11.58
N ASN A 63 7.71 -13.33 12.83
CA ASN A 63 8.84 -13.60 13.72
C ASN A 63 8.90 -15.10 14.03
N LEU A 64 10.01 -15.74 13.65
CA LEU A 64 10.27 -17.13 13.96
C LEU A 64 11.50 -17.22 14.86
N THR A 65 11.26 -17.39 16.15
CA THR A 65 12.30 -17.42 17.19
C THR A 65 12.36 -18.79 17.86
N ALA A 66 13.56 -19.36 17.97
CA ALA A 66 13.75 -20.60 18.72
C ALA A 66 15.15 -20.70 19.33
N ASN A 67 15.39 -21.71 20.20
CA ASN A 67 16.77 -22.05 20.54
C ASN A 67 17.42 -22.78 19.36
N ASN A 68 16.76 -23.81 18.85
CA ASN A 68 17.19 -24.54 17.67
C ASN A 68 16.12 -24.48 16.58
N LEU A 69 16.51 -24.05 15.39
CA LEU A 69 15.67 -23.95 14.21
C LEU A 69 16.24 -24.84 13.11
N THR A 70 15.47 -25.84 12.70
CA THR A 70 15.77 -26.65 11.52
C THR A 70 14.64 -26.53 10.52
N ILE A 71 14.99 -26.16 9.30
CA ILE A 71 14.07 -26.02 8.18
C ILE A 71 14.64 -26.77 7.00
N GLU A 72 13.83 -27.66 6.42
CA GLU A 72 14.23 -28.51 5.32
C GLU A 72 13.19 -28.55 4.21
N THR A 73 13.64 -28.38 2.97
CA THR A 73 12.86 -28.67 1.77
C THR A 73 13.56 -29.77 0.97
N THR A 74 12.81 -30.75 0.46
CA THR A 74 13.40 -31.90 -0.25
C THR A 74 13.35 -31.80 -1.78
N LYS A 75 12.63 -30.80 -2.35
CA LYS A 75 12.56 -30.60 -3.81
C LYS A 75 12.57 -29.15 -4.30
N GLU A 76 12.30 -28.18 -3.44
CA GLU A 76 12.05 -26.78 -3.85
C GLU A 76 12.78 -25.79 -2.93
N ASP A 77 12.56 -24.49 -3.14
CA ASP A 77 13.25 -23.42 -2.41
C ASP A 77 12.68 -23.15 -1.01
N ILE A 78 13.54 -22.58 -0.16
CA ILE A 78 13.14 -21.84 1.04
C ILE A 78 13.12 -20.35 0.67
N ASN A 79 11.98 -19.68 0.86
CA ASN A 79 11.82 -18.25 0.61
C ASN A 79 11.48 -17.50 1.91
N ILE A 80 12.29 -16.51 2.26
CA ILE A 80 12.09 -15.65 3.43
C ILE A 80 11.93 -14.22 2.92
N THR A 81 10.78 -13.60 3.12
CA THR A 81 10.50 -12.25 2.62
C THR A 81 10.01 -11.35 3.74
N GLY A 82 10.79 -10.31 4.07
CA GLY A 82 10.40 -9.28 5.04
C GLY A 82 10.18 -9.77 6.47
N SER A 83 10.65 -10.98 6.80
CA SER A 83 10.45 -11.67 8.07
C SER A 83 11.72 -11.76 8.89
N ASN A 84 11.58 -12.01 10.19
CA ASN A 84 12.68 -12.24 11.12
C ASN A 84 12.78 -13.74 11.47
N ILE A 85 13.99 -14.27 11.42
CA ILE A 85 14.32 -15.62 11.87
C ILE A 85 15.46 -15.50 12.86
N ASP A 86 15.22 -15.93 14.10
CA ASP A 86 16.16 -15.82 15.20
C ASP A 86 16.35 -17.18 15.88
N ALA A 87 17.59 -17.66 15.93
CA ALA A 87 17.93 -18.92 16.59
C ALA A 87 19.05 -18.70 17.60
N GLN A 88 18.79 -19.01 18.86
CA GLN A 88 19.71 -18.70 19.97
C GLN A 88 20.91 -19.65 20.04
N GLN A 89 20.78 -20.88 19.55
CA GLN A 89 21.81 -21.92 19.60
C GLN A 89 22.17 -22.45 18.20
N GLN A 90 21.17 -22.86 17.41
CA GLN A 90 21.42 -23.43 16.09
C GLN A 90 20.37 -22.99 15.06
N LEU A 91 20.83 -22.50 13.92
CA LEU A 91 20.02 -22.28 12.71
C LEU A 91 20.49 -23.20 11.59
N SER A 92 19.60 -24.07 11.10
CA SER A 92 19.83 -24.94 9.95
C SER A 92 18.74 -24.70 8.90
N LEU A 93 19.14 -24.18 7.74
CA LEU A 93 18.28 -24.05 6.56
C LEU A 93 18.85 -24.96 5.47
N ASN A 94 18.13 -26.04 5.16
CA ASN A 94 18.52 -27.02 4.14
C ASN A 94 17.53 -26.98 2.99
N SER A 95 17.89 -26.28 1.92
CA SER A 95 17.06 -26.23 0.72
C SER A 95 17.57 -27.21 -0.32
N ALA A 96 16.65 -27.92 -0.99
CA ALA A 96 17.01 -28.78 -2.12
C ALA A 96 17.47 -28.01 -3.35
N LYS A 97 17.07 -26.73 -3.48
CA LYS A 97 17.46 -25.83 -4.56
C LYS A 97 18.11 -24.59 -3.96
N ASP A 98 17.36 -23.50 -3.80
CA ASP A 98 17.90 -22.22 -3.31
C ASP A 98 17.30 -21.79 -1.97
N ILE A 99 18.03 -20.92 -1.27
CA ILE A 99 17.52 -20.18 -0.11
C ILE A 99 17.45 -18.70 -0.50
N ASN A 100 16.23 -18.20 -0.68
CA ASN A 100 15.97 -16.83 -1.13
C ASN A 100 15.60 -15.95 0.06
N ILE A 101 16.37 -14.88 0.30
CA ILE A 101 16.09 -13.90 1.36
C ILE A 101 15.83 -12.55 0.70
N LYS A 102 14.62 -12.02 0.88
CA LYS A 102 14.17 -10.76 0.29
C LYS A 102 13.73 -9.80 1.38
N ALA A 103 14.04 -8.52 1.22
CA ALA A 103 13.53 -7.49 2.11
C ALA A 103 12.01 -7.33 1.97
N GLY A 104 11.37 -6.94 3.07
CA GLY A 104 10.01 -6.43 3.07
C GLY A 104 10.01 -4.96 2.69
N TYR A 105 8.94 -4.47 2.06
CA TYR A 105 8.88 -3.11 1.55
C TYR A 105 7.81 -2.27 2.26
N ASN A 106 8.16 -1.01 2.52
CA ASN A 106 7.22 0.02 2.93
C ASN A 106 6.92 0.92 1.72
N GLY A 107 5.67 1.31 1.56
CA GLY A 107 5.20 2.17 0.49
C GLY A 107 4.50 3.42 1.02
N SER A 108 4.60 4.52 0.27
CA SER A 108 3.80 5.71 0.51
C SER A 108 3.43 6.34 -0.83
N LEU A 109 2.17 6.71 -0.98
CA LEU A 109 1.59 7.39 -2.13
C LEU A 109 0.89 8.66 -1.65
N ASN A 110 1.12 9.76 -2.35
CA ASN A 110 0.53 11.05 -2.04
C ASN A 110 0.10 11.73 -3.33
N GLU A 111 -1.20 11.68 -3.61
CA GLU A 111 -1.80 12.25 -4.80
C GLU A 111 -2.63 13.47 -4.41
N SER A 112 -2.44 14.59 -5.11
CA SER A 112 -3.20 15.82 -4.88
C SER A 112 -3.79 16.33 -6.19
N TYR A 113 -5.09 16.60 -6.17
CA TYR A 113 -5.86 17.18 -7.26
C TYR A 113 -6.43 18.53 -6.82
N HIS A 114 -6.21 19.58 -7.59
CA HIS A 114 -6.69 20.92 -7.30
C HIS A 114 -7.34 21.52 -8.54
N LYS A 115 -8.60 21.96 -8.41
CA LYS A 115 -9.35 22.60 -9.49
C LYS A 115 -9.94 23.91 -9.00
N THR A 116 -9.81 24.96 -9.82
CA THR A 116 -10.35 26.30 -9.54
C THR A 116 -11.14 26.79 -10.75
N SER A 117 -12.32 27.36 -10.51
CA SER A 117 -13.15 28.00 -11.53
C SER A 117 -13.52 29.39 -11.04
N SER A 118 -13.27 30.42 -11.85
CA SER A 118 -13.55 31.82 -11.52
C SER A 118 -14.36 32.48 -12.63
N PHE A 119 -15.41 33.21 -12.25
CA PHE A 119 -16.22 34.02 -13.16
C PHE A 119 -15.61 35.42 -13.25
N SER A 120 -15.09 35.80 -14.41
CA SER A 120 -14.56 37.15 -14.63
C SER A 120 -15.65 38.09 -15.14
N LEU A 121 -15.82 39.23 -14.48
CA LEU A 121 -16.77 40.29 -14.87
C LEU A 121 -16.36 41.04 -16.15
N GLY A 122 -15.22 40.69 -16.77
CA GLY A 122 -14.83 41.21 -18.09
C GLY A 122 -15.83 40.87 -19.20
N GLY A 123 -16.58 39.77 -19.06
CA GLY A 123 -17.65 39.40 -19.99
C GLY A 123 -18.98 40.16 -19.80
N LEU A 124 -19.19 40.83 -18.66
CA LEU A 124 -20.42 41.59 -18.38
C LEU A 124 -20.40 42.98 -19.06
N VAL A 125 -19.21 43.46 -19.47
CA VAL A 125 -18.99 44.72 -20.20
C VAL A 125 -18.83 44.53 -21.72
N GLY A 126 -19.19 43.37 -22.28
CA GLY A 126 -19.35 43.20 -23.74
C GLY A 126 -18.08 42.83 -24.55
N ILE A 127 -16.99 42.45 -23.89
CA ILE A 127 -15.77 41.92 -24.52
C ILE A 127 -15.62 40.44 -24.10
N GLY A 128 -15.69 39.50 -25.05
CA GLY A 128 -15.70 38.04 -24.79
C GLY A 128 -14.43 37.48 -24.11
N PRO A 129 -14.31 36.16 -23.81
CA PRO A 129 -15.14 35.03 -24.23
C PRO A 129 -15.97 34.36 -23.11
N LEU A 130 -16.98 33.64 -23.58
CA LEU A 130 -18.10 33.00 -22.87
C LEU A 130 -17.88 31.48 -22.76
N TYR A 131 -16.94 31.01 -21.94
CA TYR A 131 -16.77 29.56 -21.68
C TYR A 131 -16.36 29.28 -20.23
N THR A 132 -17.19 28.49 -19.52
CA THR A 132 -16.84 27.93 -18.20
C THR A 132 -16.71 26.40 -18.34
N SER A 133 -15.51 25.88 -18.23
CA SER A 133 -15.27 24.42 -18.25
C SER A 133 -15.43 23.85 -16.84
N THR A 134 -16.48 23.07 -16.60
CA THR A 134 -16.65 22.33 -15.34
C THR A 134 -16.38 20.84 -15.58
N GLU A 135 -15.16 20.39 -15.32
CA GLU A 135 -14.84 18.96 -15.14
C GLU A 135 -15.46 18.47 -13.82
N ASP A 136 -16.15 17.33 -13.85
CA ASP A 136 -16.63 16.65 -12.66
C ASP A 136 -15.48 15.89 -11.98
N LEU A 137 -15.66 15.50 -10.72
CA LEU A 137 -14.64 14.84 -9.88
C LEU A 137 -14.18 13.45 -10.41
N GLU A 138 -14.69 13.00 -11.56
CA GLU A 138 -14.37 11.71 -12.17
C GLU A 138 -13.49 11.84 -13.43
N GLY A 139 -13.01 13.04 -13.75
CA GLY A 139 -12.16 13.27 -14.93
C GLY A 139 -12.90 13.13 -16.26
N ARG A 140 -14.24 13.09 -16.25
CA ARG A 140 -15.04 13.10 -17.47
C ARG A 140 -15.33 14.55 -17.85
N ILE A 141 -14.66 15.04 -18.89
CA ILE A 141 -14.97 16.36 -19.45
C ILE A 141 -16.39 16.31 -20.06
N LYS A 142 -17.40 16.77 -19.31
CA LYS A 142 -18.74 17.02 -19.84
C LYS A 142 -18.79 18.41 -20.48
N LYS A 143 -18.76 18.44 -21.81
CA LYS A 143 -18.96 19.66 -22.60
C LYS A 143 -20.46 19.96 -22.70
N ASN A 144 -20.96 20.91 -21.92
CA ASN A 144 -22.31 21.47 -22.16
C ASN A 144 -22.21 22.64 -23.14
N ARG A 145 -22.84 22.50 -24.30
CA ARG A 145 -23.20 23.63 -25.18
C ARG A 145 -24.54 24.21 -24.68
N ARG A 146 -24.63 25.54 -24.61
CA ARG A 146 -25.94 26.22 -24.59
C ARG A 146 -26.56 26.10 -25.97
#